data_AF-A0A8I0L6C0-F1
#
_entry.id   AF-A0A8I0L6C0-F1
#
_cell.length_a   1.000
_cell.length_b   1.000
_cell.length_c   1.000
_cell.angle_alpha   90.00
_cell.angle_beta   90.00
_cell.angle_gamma   90.00
#
_symmetry.space_group_name_H-M   'P 1'
#
loop_
_entity.id
_entity.type
_entity.pdbx_description
1 polymer ?
#
loop_
_entity_poly.entity_id
_entity_poly.type
_entity_poly.pdbx_seq_one_letter_code
_entity_poly.pdbx_strand_id
1 'polypeptide(L)'
;MSSFATLWIVMRKELRDLSRDRRTLALTLLLGPLLYPLLFLGMGKLAESRVKSQIDKPLEIATIGAEHAPNLVRFLASQGLNTVAAPDDLTTAIRDQKIDVALRISPGFAKDWQEGRPALVEIVKDSTRRSADIPSSRLEAALGGYSQQVGALRLLARGIDAQVARPLDIATQDMATAEAKRGLLLSVLLPLLLIITSFLGGAYLVMDTTAGERERQSLEPLVATPASRSAIVSGKITAACAVGMASLLLTLLAFKLSAQLSTTGPGRQLNMGFLPMVQMLLIMTPMLFIGTSLLTFLSAAAKSMKEAQSHMTWLMLLPMLPSYALMVYPLKSELWQFAVPFLAQNQMLLKIIRQESISAQMWGVYLAAGFGLAAVLWFAAVRRYHQERLAISG
;
A
#
# COMPACT_ATOMS: atom_id res chain seq x y z
N MET A 1 -14.48 -34.79 29.90
CA MET A 1 -13.89 -34.60 28.55
C MET A 1 -12.61 -33.79 28.71
N SER A 2 -11.54 -34.10 27.95
CA SER A 2 -10.32 -33.28 27.99
C SER A 2 -10.59 -31.89 27.40
N SER A 3 -9.94 -30.85 27.93
CA SER A 3 -10.10 -29.47 27.43
C SER A 3 -9.81 -29.35 25.93
N PHE A 4 -8.90 -30.19 25.41
CA PHE A 4 -8.57 -30.25 23.99
C PHE A 4 -9.72 -30.81 23.13
N ALA A 5 -10.40 -31.86 23.59
CA ALA A 5 -11.55 -32.41 22.88
C ALA A 5 -12.70 -31.39 22.78
N THR A 6 -12.97 -30.68 23.88
CA THR A 6 -13.96 -29.59 23.90
C THR A 6 -13.59 -28.47 22.94
N LEU A 7 -12.33 -28.02 22.94
CA LEU A 7 -11.84 -26.99 22.00
C LEU A 7 -12.10 -27.40 20.55
N TRP A 8 -11.74 -28.62 20.18
CA TRP A 8 -11.93 -29.13 18.82
C TRP A 8 -13.40 -29.23 18.42
N ILE A 9 -14.27 -29.68 19.33
CA ILE A 9 -15.71 -29.79 19.11
C ILE A 9 -16.31 -28.40 18.86
N VAL A 10 -15.97 -27.41 19.71
CA VAL A 10 -16.43 -26.03 19.55
C VAL A 10 -15.92 -25.46 18.23
N MET A 11 -14.63 -25.62 17.93
CA MET A 11 -14.04 -25.14 16.67
C MET A 11 -14.77 -25.72 15.46
N ARG A 12 -15.02 -27.03 15.44
CA ARG A 12 -15.73 -27.70 14.34
C ARG A 12 -17.19 -27.26 14.25
N LYS A 13 -17.85 -26.95 15.37
CA LYS A 13 -19.20 -26.40 15.40
C LYS A 13 -19.22 -25.01 14.75
N GLU A 14 -18.36 -24.08 15.19
CA GLU A 14 -18.33 -22.71 14.65
C GLU A 14 -17.97 -22.68 13.14
N LEU A 15 -17.00 -23.50 12.72
CA LEU A 15 -16.65 -23.62 11.30
C LEU A 15 -17.79 -24.20 10.47
N ARG A 16 -18.53 -25.19 11.01
CA ARG A 16 -19.68 -25.78 10.34
C ARG A 16 -20.82 -24.77 10.21
N ASP A 17 -21.09 -24.01 11.26
CA ASP A 17 -22.16 -23.01 11.25
C ASP A 17 -21.83 -21.87 10.27
N LEU A 18 -20.58 -21.41 10.22
CA LEU A 18 -20.12 -20.47 9.18
C LEU A 18 -20.27 -21.05 7.76
N SER A 19 -19.94 -22.34 7.57
CA SER A 19 -20.06 -22.99 6.25
C SER A 19 -21.50 -23.12 5.74
N ARG A 20 -22.49 -23.11 6.65
CA ARG A 20 -23.91 -23.14 6.31
C ARG A 20 -24.39 -21.76 5.84
N ASP A 21 -23.83 -20.69 6.37
CA ASP A 21 -24.06 -19.33 5.87
C ASP A 21 -23.22 -19.03 4.63
N ARG A 22 -23.69 -19.54 3.48
CA ARG A 22 -23.03 -19.40 2.18
C ARG A 22 -22.78 -17.95 1.80
N ARG A 23 -23.68 -17.03 2.18
CA ARG A 23 -23.56 -15.61 1.85
C ARG A 23 -22.38 -15.01 2.60
N THR A 24 -22.33 -15.23 3.90
CA THR A 24 -21.22 -14.77 4.74
C THR A 24 -19.90 -15.41 4.33
N LEU A 25 -19.90 -16.72 4.07
CA LEU A 25 -18.69 -17.42 3.63
C LEU A 25 -18.18 -16.84 2.29
N ALA A 26 -19.08 -16.58 1.33
CA ALA A 26 -18.71 -15.94 0.07
C ALA A 26 -18.18 -14.51 0.28
N LEU A 27 -18.80 -13.71 1.13
CA LEU A 27 -18.34 -12.34 1.40
C LEU A 27 -16.96 -12.32 2.10
N THR A 28 -16.72 -13.22 3.05
CA THR A 28 -15.50 -13.27 3.87
C THR A 28 -14.32 -13.96 3.19
N LEU A 29 -14.56 -15.06 2.45
CA LEU A 29 -13.49 -15.84 1.81
C LEU A 29 -13.32 -15.54 0.32
N LEU A 30 -14.37 -15.11 -0.40
CA LEU A 30 -14.24 -14.76 -1.82
C LEU A 30 -14.12 -13.25 -2.00
N LEU A 31 -15.16 -12.49 -1.64
CA LEU A 31 -15.24 -11.07 -1.99
C LEU A 31 -14.13 -10.25 -1.32
N GLY A 32 -13.93 -10.40 0.00
CA GLY A 32 -12.89 -9.67 0.74
C GLY A 32 -11.48 -9.88 0.16
N PRO A 33 -10.99 -11.13 0.07
CA PRO A 33 -9.68 -11.44 -0.49
C PRO A 33 -9.49 -11.05 -1.97
N LEU A 34 -10.54 -11.15 -2.80
CA LEU A 34 -10.47 -10.85 -4.23
C LEU A 34 -10.61 -9.36 -4.55
N LEU A 35 -11.27 -8.58 -3.71
CA LEU A 35 -11.56 -7.17 -3.96
C LEU A 35 -10.26 -6.39 -4.21
N TYR A 36 -9.27 -6.53 -3.33
CA TYR A 36 -8.05 -5.74 -3.45
C TYR A 36 -7.19 -6.13 -4.67
N PRO A 37 -6.88 -7.42 -4.94
CA PRO A 37 -6.19 -7.80 -6.16
C PRO A 37 -6.91 -7.32 -7.43
N LEU A 38 -8.25 -7.34 -7.45
CA LEU A 38 -9.04 -6.83 -8.56
C LEU A 38 -8.89 -5.32 -8.73
N LEU A 39 -8.94 -4.54 -7.63
CA LEU A 39 -8.70 -3.11 -7.65
C LEU A 39 -7.28 -2.78 -8.13
N PHE A 40 -6.27 -3.53 -7.68
CA PHE A 40 -4.89 -3.38 -8.13
C PHE A 40 -4.73 -3.65 -9.62
N LEU A 41 -5.38 -4.69 -10.15
CA LEU A 41 -5.40 -4.95 -11.60
C LEU A 41 -6.03 -3.80 -12.36
N GLY A 42 -7.19 -3.31 -11.90
CA GLY A 42 -7.91 -2.21 -12.52
C GLY A 42 -7.10 -0.91 -12.55
N MET A 43 -6.55 -0.52 -11.40
CA MET A 43 -5.70 0.66 -11.27
C MET A 43 -4.39 0.53 -12.06
N GLY A 44 -3.77 -0.65 -12.05
CA GLY A 44 -2.55 -0.92 -12.81
C GLY A 44 -2.76 -0.77 -14.31
N LYS A 45 -3.85 -1.34 -14.86
CA LYS A 45 -4.22 -1.17 -16.28
C LYS A 45 -4.51 0.29 -16.63
N LEU A 46 -5.22 1.01 -15.76
CA LEU A 46 -5.53 2.43 -15.99
C LEU A 46 -4.27 3.30 -15.97
N ALA A 47 -3.36 3.05 -15.02
CA ALA A 47 -2.08 3.73 -14.93
C ALA A 47 -1.20 3.44 -16.16
N GLU A 48 -1.12 2.18 -16.60
CA GLU A 48 -0.36 1.82 -17.79
C GLU A 48 -0.94 2.49 -19.06
N SER A 49 -2.26 2.50 -19.20
CA SER A 49 -2.94 3.16 -20.32
C SER A 49 -2.64 4.66 -20.34
N ARG A 50 -2.64 5.33 -19.17
CA ARG A 50 -2.24 6.74 -19.04
C ARG A 50 -0.80 6.95 -19.50
N VAL A 51 0.14 6.15 -19.00
CA VAL A 51 1.57 6.26 -19.33
C VAL A 51 1.80 6.08 -20.83
N LYS A 52 1.26 5.02 -21.43
CA LYS A 52 1.34 4.80 -22.89
C LYS A 52 0.77 5.98 -23.68
N SER A 53 -0.40 6.50 -23.28
CA SER A 53 -1.02 7.63 -23.96
C SER A 53 -0.21 8.94 -23.90
N GLN A 54 0.59 9.14 -22.86
CA GLN A 54 1.38 10.37 -22.63
C GLN A 54 2.82 10.27 -23.15
N ILE A 55 3.38 9.06 -23.26
CA ILE A 55 4.74 8.83 -23.75
C ILE A 55 4.75 8.54 -25.25
N ASP A 56 3.82 7.74 -25.77
CA ASP A 56 3.83 7.30 -27.18
C ASP A 56 3.26 8.37 -28.13
N LYS A 57 2.60 9.41 -27.59
CA LYS A 57 2.07 10.52 -28.39
C LYS A 57 3.02 11.72 -28.34
N PRO A 58 3.23 12.41 -29.49
CA PRO A 58 3.89 13.71 -29.49
C PRO A 58 3.17 14.64 -28.51
N LEU A 59 3.94 15.29 -27.65
CA LEU A 59 3.37 16.21 -26.66
C LEU A 59 3.19 17.56 -27.34
N GLU A 60 1.95 18.03 -27.41
CA GLU A 60 1.64 19.37 -27.88
C GLU A 60 1.83 20.37 -26.73
N ILE A 61 2.70 21.36 -26.94
CA ILE A 61 3.02 22.40 -25.96
C ILE A 61 2.53 23.74 -26.50
N ALA A 62 1.52 24.31 -25.84
CA ALA A 62 1.07 25.66 -26.13
C ALA A 62 2.24 26.63 -25.90
N THR A 63 2.66 27.31 -26.96
CA THR A 63 3.86 28.15 -26.95
C THR A 63 3.53 29.58 -27.35
N ILE A 64 3.93 30.54 -26.52
CA ILE A 64 3.88 31.97 -26.83
C ILE A 64 5.25 32.40 -27.35
N GLY A 65 5.28 33.09 -28.50
CA GLY A 65 6.51 33.63 -29.08
C GLY A 65 7.38 32.57 -29.75
N ALA A 66 6.78 31.55 -30.37
CA ALA A 66 7.50 30.49 -31.08
C ALA A 66 8.39 31.07 -32.20
N GLU A 67 7.94 32.17 -32.83
CA GLU A 67 8.67 32.93 -33.84
C GLU A 67 9.97 33.55 -33.34
N HIS A 68 10.10 33.84 -32.04
CA HIS A 68 11.29 34.45 -31.47
C HIS A 68 12.48 33.46 -31.40
N ALA A 69 12.22 32.15 -31.44
CA ALA A 69 13.23 31.11 -31.24
C ALA A 69 13.06 29.88 -32.16
N PRO A 70 13.16 30.04 -33.49
CA PRO A 70 12.87 28.96 -34.45
C PRO A 70 13.81 27.75 -34.27
N ASN A 71 15.06 27.95 -33.87
CA ASN A 71 16.01 26.87 -33.62
C ASN A 71 15.66 26.05 -32.38
N LEU A 72 15.18 26.71 -31.31
CA LEU A 72 14.72 26.03 -30.11
C LEU A 72 13.47 25.20 -30.41
N VAL A 73 12.51 25.78 -31.16
CA VAL A 73 11.28 25.09 -31.57
C VAL A 73 11.59 23.82 -32.37
N ARG A 74 12.52 23.90 -33.34
CA ARG A 74 12.97 22.72 -34.11
C ARG A 74 13.63 21.67 -33.24
N PHE A 75 14.43 22.08 -32.25
CA PHE A 75 15.05 21.15 -31.30
C PHE A 75 13.99 20.43 -30.46
N LEU A 76 13.02 21.16 -29.91
CA LEU A 76 11.91 20.58 -29.14
C LEU A 76 11.11 19.58 -29.98
N ALA A 77 10.81 19.92 -31.24
CA ALA A 77 10.11 19.01 -32.15
C ALA A 77 10.89 17.71 -32.41
N SER A 78 12.24 17.77 -32.49
CA SER A 78 13.09 16.57 -32.63
C SER A 78 13.02 15.63 -31.41
N GLN A 79 12.62 16.14 -30.24
CA GLN A 79 12.41 15.38 -29.01
C GLN A 79 10.94 14.95 -28.82
N GLY A 80 10.10 15.11 -29.86
CA GLY A 80 8.68 14.79 -29.82
C GLY A 80 7.85 15.80 -28.99
N LEU A 81 8.37 17.02 -28.80
CA LEU A 81 7.68 18.13 -28.15
C LEU A 81 7.28 19.16 -29.22
N ASN A 82 6.05 19.04 -29.72
CA ASN A 82 5.55 19.89 -30.80
C ASN A 82 4.96 21.17 -30.22
N THR A 83 5.45 22.32 -30.66
CA THR A 83 4.90 23.60 -30.23
C THR A 83 3.63 23.92 -31.02
N VAL A 84 2.56 24.27 -30.31
CA VAL A 84 1.29 24.72 -30.90
C VAL A 84 1.06 26.17 -30.47
N ALA A 85 0.36 26.96 -31.28
CA ALA A 85 0.02 28.33 -30.92
C ALA A 85 -0.74 28.36 -29.58
N ALA A 86 -0.25 29.17 -28.64
CA ALA A 86 -0.94 29.36 -27.37
C ALA A 86 -2.26 30.14 -27.58
N PRO A 87 -3.32 29.83 -26.80
CA PRO A 87 -4.52 30.65 -26.76
C PRO A 87 -4.21 32.07 -26.27
N ASP A 88 -5.02 33.04 -26.70
CA ASP A 88 -4.89 34.45 -26.30
C ASP A 88 -4.89 34.62 -24.77
N ASP A 89 -5.69 33.82 -24.05
CA ASP A 89 -5.70 33.77 -22.59
C ASP A 89 -5.13 32.44 -22.06
N LEU A 90 -3.81 32.39 -22.00
CA LEU A 90 -3.08 31.22 -21.49
C LEU A 90 -3.40 30.92 -20.02
N THR A 91 -3.59 31.96 -19.19
CA THR A 91 -3.83 31.78 -17.75
C THR A 91 -5.18 31.14 -17.52
N THR A 92 -6.22 31.57 -18.24
CA THR A 92 -7.54 30.95 -18.16
C THR A 92 -7.54 29.56 -18.79
N ALA A 93 -6.85 29.33 -19.91
CA ALA A 93 -6.76 28.01 -20.51
C ALA A 93 -6.07 26.97 -19.60
N ILE A 94 -5.04 27.40 -18.84
CA ILE A 94 -4.43 26.57 -17.81
C ILE A 94 -5.41 26.40 -16.65
N ARG A 95 -6.05 27.45 -16.11
CA ARG A 95 -7.02 27.30 -15.01
C ARG A 95 -8.21 26.39 -15.35
N ASP A 96 -8.74 26.51 -16.56
CA ASP A 96 -9.83 25.69 -17.12
C ASP A 96 -9.41 24.25 -17.47
N GLN A 97 -8.14 23.88 -17.24
CA GLN A 97 -7.60 22.55 -17.50
C GLN A 97 -7.65 22.12 -18.98
N LYS A 98 -7.70 23.09 -19.90
CA LYS A 98 -7.60 22.83 -21.35
C LYS A 98 -6.16 22.55 -21.76
N ILE A 99 -5.19 23.11 -21.01
CA ILE A 99 -3.75 22.96 -21.24
C ILE A 99 -3.07 22.60 -19.91
N ASP A 100 -2.24 21.57 -19.94
CA ASP A 100 -1.48 21.12 -18.77
C ASP A 100 -0.22 21.95 -18.52
N VAL A 101 0.54 22.26 -19.59
CA VAL A 101 1.79 23.02 -19.55
C VAL A 101 1.91 23.90 -20.79
N ALA A 102 2.47 25.10 -20.60
CA ALA A 102 2.79 26.00 -21.68
C ALA A 102 4.21 26.55 -21.58
N LEU A 103 4.75 26.95 -22.73
CA LEU A 103 6.06 27.54 -22.88
C LEU A 103 5.91 29.01 -23.27
N ARG A 104 6.55 29.92 -22.54
CA ARG A 104 6.59 31.33 -22.91
C ARG A 104 8.01 31.72 -23.25
N ILE A 105 8.21 32.17 -24.48
CA ILE A 105 9.50 32.65 -24.98
C ILE A 105 9.48 34.17 -24.97
N SER A 106 10.41 34.78 -24.23
CA SER A 106 10.48 36.24 -24.12
C SER A 106 10.67 36.90 -25.49
N PRO A 107 10.02 38.04 -25.78
CA PRO A 107 10.27 38.83 -27.00
C PRO A 107 11.75 39.24 -27.15
N GLY A 108 12.46 39.39 -26.03
CA GLY A 108 13.90 39.69 -26.01
C GLY A 108 14.80 38.51 -26.38
N PHE A 109 14.25 37.31 -26.60
CA PHE A 109 15.01 36.07 -26.78
C PHE A 109 16.06 36.21 -27.88
N ALA A 110 15.68 36.71 -29.06
CA ALA A 110 16.60 36.81 -30.19
C ALA A 110 17.79 37.75 -29.91
N LYS A 111 17.54 38.87 -29.21
CA LYS A 111 18.58 39.84 -28.84
C LYS A 111 19.55 39.25 -27.84
N ASP A 112 19.05 38.73 -26.72
CA ASP A 112 19.89 38.12 -25.68
C ASP A 112 20.66 36.92 -26.23
N TRP A 113 20.04 36.15 -27.12
CA TRP A 113 20.65 35.00 -27.76
C TRP A 113 21.85 35.38 -28.64
N GLN A 114 21.72 36.44 -29.44
CA GLN A 114 22.79 36.94 -30.32
C GLN A 114 23.93 37.59 -29.52
N GLU A 115 23.61 38.29 -28.44
CA GLU A 115 24.59 38.88 -27.51
C GLU A 115 25.33 37.82 -26.66
N GLY A 116 24.96 36.54 -26.79
CA GLY A 116 25.55 35.45 -26.02
C GLY A 116 25.10 35.42 -24.56
N ARG A 117 24.06 36.16 -24.21
CA ARG A 117 23.43 36.18 -22.87
C ARG A 117 22.43 35.02 -22.75
N PRO A 118 22.05 34.63 -21.52
CA PRO A 118 20.94 33.70 -21.30
C PRO A 118 19.62 34.34 -21.75
N ALA A 119 18.93 33.70 -22.69
CA ALA A 119 17.63 34.17 -23.15
C ALA A 119 16.51 33.57 -22.29
N LEU A 120 15.59 34.42 -21.80
CA LEU A 120 14.54 34.01 -20.88
C LEU A 120 13.46 33.16 -21.57
N VAL A 121 13.18 32.00 -20.97
CA VAL A 121 12.09 31.09 -21.33
C VAL A 121 11.40 30.64 -20.05
N GLU A 122 10.08 30.72 -20.00
CA GLU A 122 9.28 30.37 -18.83
C GLU A 122 8.42 29.14 -19.10
N ILE A 123 8.36 28.22 -18.12
CA ILE A 123 7.43 27.09 -18.13
C ILE A 123 6.26 27.47 -17.25
N VAL A 124 5.09 27.62 -17.86
CA VAL A 124 3.85 27.98 -17.15
C VAL A 124 3.07 26.70 -16.87
N LYS A 125 2.93 26.35 -15.59
CA LYS A 125 2.19 25.17 -15.13
C LYS A 125 1.45 25.45 -13.82
N ASP A 126 0.41 24.67 -13.56
CA ASP A 126 -0.26 24.61 -12.28
C ASP A 126 0.34 23.46 -11.45
N SER A 127 1.14 23.79 -10.44
CA SER A 127 1.86 22.80 -9.62
C SER A 127 0.95 21.94 -8.74
N THR A 128 -0.34 22.27 -8.62
CA THR A 128 -1.31 21.44 -7.91
C THR A 128 -1.82 20.27 -8.76
N ARG A 129 -1.51 20.28 -10.07
CA ARG A 129 -2.02 19.30 -11.03
C ARG A 129 -0.98 18.26 -11.41
N ARG A 130 -1.26 17.02 -11.05
CA ARG A 130 -0.45 15.85 -11.42
C ARG A 130 -0.39 15.59 -12.93
N SER A 131 -1.36 16.07 -13.71
CA SER A 131 -1.34 15.93 -15.17
C SER A 131 -0.19 16.73 -15.82
N ALA A 132 0.25 17.81 -15.17
CA ALA A 132 1.33 18.66 -15.65
C ALA A 132 2.74 18.14 -15.29
N ASP A 133 2.86 17.18 -14.37
CA ASP A 133 4.15 16.69 -13.87
C ASP A 133 5.00 16.06 -14.99
N ILE A 134 4.41 15.14 -15.76
CA ILE A 134 5.11 14.44 -16.86
C ILE A 134 5.44 15.41 -18.01
N PRO A 135 4.48 16.20 -18.55
CA PRO A 135 4.76 17.24 -19.55
C PRO A 135 5.86 18.22 -19.13
N SER A 136 5.78 18.74 -17.90
CA SER A 136 6.76 19.72 -17.42
C SER A 136 8.15 19.12 -17.24
N SER A 137 8.25 17.91 -16.69
CA SER A 137 9.55 17.21 -16.55
C SER A 137 10.21 16.95 -17.91
N ARG A 138 9.43 16.56 -18.93
CA ARG A 138 9.94 16.37 -20.31
C ARG A 138 10.45 17.68 -20.92
N LEU A 139 9.68 18.77 -20.74
CA LEU A 139 10.05 20.09 -21.24
C LEU A 139 11.29 20.64 -20.52
N GLU A 140 11.37 20.53 -19.19
CA GLU A 140 12.54 20.92 -18.38
C GLU A 140 13.79 20.16 -18.81
N ALA A 141 13.69 18.84 -19.01
CA ALA A 141 14.80 18.01 -19.49
C ALA A 141 15.28 18.43 -20.89
N ALA A 142 14.35 18.68 -21.82
CA ALA A 142 14.69 19.11 -23.18
C ALA A 142 15.34 20.50 -23.20
N LEU A 143 14.79 21.47 -22.46
CA LEU A 143 15.37 22.82 -22.33
C LEU A 143 16.75 22.78 -21.68
N GLY A 144 16.92 21.97 -20.64
CA GLY A 144 18.21 21.73 -19.99
C GLY A 144 19.26 21.15 -20.95
N GLY A 145 18.87 20.15 -21.74
CA GLY A 145 19.73 19.56 -22.78
C GLY A 145 20.13 20.56 -23.86
N TYR A 146 19.18 21.38 -24.34
CA TYR A 146 19.46 22.43 -25.33
C TYR A 146 20.42 23.49 -24.79
N SER A 147 20.16 23.99 -23.57
CA SER A 147 20.99 24.97 -22.88
C SER A 147 22.43 24.46 -22.71
N GLN A 148 22.57 23.20 -22.31
CA GLN A 148 23.86 22.53 -22.16
C GLN A 148 24.63 22.39 -23.49
N GLN A 149 23.94 21.98 -24.56
CA GLN A 149 24.55 21.82 -25.89
C GLN A 149 25.04 23.16 -26.43
N VAL A 150 24.20 24.21 -26.37
CA VAL A 150 24.56 25.54 -26.88
C VAL A 150 25.62 26.19 -26.00
N GLY A 151 25.55 26.02 -24.68
CA GLY A 151 26.58 26.50 -23.76
C GLY A 151 27.96 25.95 -24.10
N ALA A 152 28.06 24.64 -24.37
CA ALA A 152 29.31 24.02 -24.80
C ALA A 152 29.83 24.60 -26.13
N LEU A 153 28.96 24.77 -27.14
CA LEU A 153 29.34 25.39 -28.42
C LEU A 153 29.83 26.84 -28.25
N ARG A 154 29.19 27.62 -27.36
CA ARG A 154 29.57 29.00 -27.06
C ARG A 154 30.93 29.09 -26.38
N LEU A 155 31.31 28.12 -25.55
CA LEU A 155 32.62 28.04 -24.91
C LEU A 155 33.70 27.65 -25.93
N LEU A 156 33.44 26.61 -26.73
CA LEU A 156 34.35 26.15 -27.78
C LEU A 156 34.64 27.24 -28.81
N ALA A 157 33.63 28.01 -29.23
CA ALA A 157 33.80 29.13 -30.15
C ALA A 157 34.68 30.27 -29.60
N ARG A 158 34.88 30.32 -28.28
CA ARG A 158 35.76 31.27 -27.58
C ARG A 158 37.11 30.67 -27.20
N GLY A 159 37.41 29.44 -27.65
CA GLY A 159 38.63 28.71 -27.29
C GLY A 159 38.66 28.24 -25.84
N ILE A 160 37.52 28.22 -25.15
CA ILE A 160 37.39 27.74 -23.78
C ILE A 160 36.92 26.29 -23.83
N ASP A 161 37.63 25.42 -23.12
CA ASP A 161 37.20 24.03 -22.95
C ASP A 161 35.83 23.99 -22.24
N ALA A 162 34.86 23.31 -22.84
CA ALA A 162 33.52 23.17 -22.29
C ALA A 162 33.49 22.45 -20.93
N GLN A 163 34.51 21.64 -20.62
CA GLN A 163 34.65 20.95 -19.33
C GLN A 163 34.83 21.92 -18.15
N VAL A 164 35.33 23.13 -18.39
CA VAL A 164 35.46 24.16 -17.32
C VAL A 164 34.10 24.52 -16.71
N ALA A 165 33.02 24.43 -17.50
CA ALA A 165 31.66 24.66 -17.02
C ALA A 165 31.01 23.43 -16.37
N ARG A 166 31.68 22.26 -16.38
CA ARG A 166 31.22 21.00 -15.79
C ARG A 166 32.32 20.39 -14.92
N PRO A 167 32.66 21.01 -13.78
CA PRO A 167 33.76 20.56 -12.93
C PRO A 167 33.51 19.23 -12.22
N LEU A 168 32.27 18.74 -12.20
CA LEU A 168 31.89 17.48 -11.57
C LEU A 168 31.40 16.48 -12.64
N ASP A 169 32.02 15.30 -12.65
CA ASP A 169 31.52 14.13 -13.35
C ASP A 169 30.74 13.25 -12.36
N ILE A 170 29.42 13.44 -12.32
CA ILE A 170 28.54 12.78 -11.34
C ILE A 170 28.16 11.39 -11.88
N ALA A 171 28.81 10.35 -11.36
CA ALA A 171 28.41 8.97 -11.59
C ALA A 171 27.43 8.51 -10.48
N THR A 172 26.25 8.02 -10.88
CA THR A 172 25.29 7.39 -9.95
C THR A 172 25.42 5.88 -10.05
N GLN A 173 25.82 5.23 -8.96
CA GLN A 173 25.82 3.77 -8.84
C GLN A 173 24.60 3.32 -8.05
N ASP A 174 23.61 2.78 -8.76
CA ASP A 174 22.41 2.24 -8.14
C ASP A 174 22.68 0.82 -7.61
N MET A 175 22.67 0.68 -6.28
CA MET A 175 22.89 -0.61 -5.59
C MET A 175 21.60 -1.42 -5.42
N ALA A 176 20.44 -0.92 -5.85
CA ALA A 176 19.19 -1.63 -5.70
C ALA A 176 19.08 -2.80 -6.68
N THR A 177 18.78 -3.99 -6.15
CA THR A 177 18.49 -5.18 -6.96
C THR A 177 17.26 -4.94 -7.85
N ALA A 178 17.17 -5.64 -8.98
CA ALA A 178 16.02 -5.55 -9.86
C ALA A 178 14.71 -5.91 -9.13
N GLU A 179 14.80 -6.84 -8.18
CA GLU A 179 13.72 -7.30 -7.32
C GLU A 179 13.30 -6.23 -6.32
N ALA A 180 14.24 -5.54 -5.65
CA ALA A 180 13.92 -4.44 -4.75
C ALA A 180 13.24 -3.27 -5.48
N LYS A 181 13.65 -2.98 -6.72
CA LYS A 181 12.99 -1.98 -7.58
C LYS A 181 11.57 -2.39 -7.97
N ARG A 182 11.34 -3.67 -8.30
CA ARG A 182 10.00 -4.21 -8.55
C ARG A 182 9.11 -4.15 -7.30
N GLY A 183 9.70 -4.32 -6.12
CA GLY A 183 8.99 -4.24 -4.84
C GLY A 183 8.59 -2.84 -4.40
N LEU A 184 9.04 -1.76 -5.06
CA LEU A 184 8.87 -0.39 -4.55
C LEU A 184 7.40 0.03 -4.45
N LEU A 185 6.60 -0.18 -5.50
CA LEU A 185 5.16 0.14 -5.46
C LEU A 185 4.39 -0.75 -4.48
N LEU A 186 4.83 -2.00 -4.34
CA LEU A 186 4.22 -2.99 -3.44
C LEU A 186 4.51 -2.69 -1.98
N SER A 187 5.69 -2.14 -1.71
CA SER A 187 6.17 -1.83 -0.37
C SER A 187 5.28 -0.83 0.37
N VAL A 188 4.51 0.00 -0.35
CA VAL A 188 3.65 1.03 0.25
C VAL A 188 2.29 0.46 0.71
N LEU A 189 1.61 -0.31 -0.15
CA LEU A 189 0.20 -0.68 0.08
C LEU A 189 0.00 -2.11 0.56
N LEU A 190 0.84 -3.04 0.11
CA LEU A 190 0.68 -4.47 0.41
C LEU A 190 0.83 -4.76 1.92
N PRO A 191 1.79 -4.17 2.65
CA PRO A 191 1.87 -4.34 4.10
C PRO A 191 0.62 -3.89 4.84
N LEU A 192 0.10 -2.69 4.54
CA LEU A 192 -1.10 -2.15 5.17
C LEU A 192 -2.30 -3.09 5.01
N LEU A 193 -2.51 -3.58 3.78
CA LEU A 193 -3.59 -4.48 3.46
C LEU A 193 -3.47 -5.80 4.21
N LEU A 194 -2.31 -6.46 4.15
CA LEU A 194 -2.12 -7.75 4.83
C LEU A 194 -2.21 -7.62 6.35
N ILE A 195 -1.74 -6.51 6.93
CA ILE A 195 -1.89 -6.24 8.37
C ILE A 195 -3.36 -6.08 8.74
N ILE A 196 -4.14 -5.30 7.98
CA ILE A 196 -5.59 -5.15 8.23
C ILE A 196 -6.32 -6.48 8.08
N THR A 197 -6.09 -7.20 6.98
CA THR A 197 -6.73 -8.49 6.72
C THR A 197 -6.33 -9.54 7.75
N SER A 198 -5.09 -9.54 8.24
CA SER A 198 -4.67 -10.49 9.29
C SER A 198 -5.27 -10.13 10.64
N PHE A 199 -5.28 -8.86 11.02
CA PHE A 199 -5.85 -8.41 12.30
C PHE A 199 -7.37 -8.64 12.37
N LEU A 200 -8.08 -8.42 11.26
CA LEU A 200 -9.54 -8.46 11.19
C LEU A 200 -10.10 -9.70 10.49
N GLY A 201 -9.25 -10.62 10.02
CA GLY A 201 -9.66 -11.75 9.17
C GLY A 201 -10.66 -12.70 9.84
N GLY A 202 -10.64 -12.79 11.16
CA GLY A 202 -11.60 -13.57 11.95
C GLY A 202 -12.75 -12.75 12.55
N ALA A 203 -12.82 -11.44 12.28
CA ALA A 203 -13.68 -10.52 13.00
C ALA A 203 -15.16 -10.86 12.91
N TYR A 204 -15.64 -11.20 11.71
CA TYR A 204 -17.04 -11.58 11.52
C TYR A 204 -17.43 -12.76 12.42
N LEU A 205 -16.63 -13.84 12.39
CA LEU A 205 -16.92 -15.04 13.16
C LEU A 205 -16.84 -14.76 14.67
N VAL A 206 -15.84 -13.99 15.12
CA VAL A 206 -15.73 -13.63 16.54
C VAL A 206 -16.93 -12.83 17.02
N MET A 207 -17.39 -11.85 16.24
CA MET A 207 -18.55 -11.03 16.61
C MET A 207 -19.82 -11.86 16.69
N ASP A 208 -20.14 -12.64 15.65
CA ASP A 208 -21.36 -13.46 15.62
C ASP A 208 -21.36 -14.52 16.72
N THR A 209 -20.22 -15.20 16.93
CA THR A 209 -20.11 -16.26 17.96
C THR A 209 -19.95 -15.74 19.38
N THR A 210 -19.71 -14.44 19.59
CA THR A 210 -19.53 -13.86 20.92
C THR A 210 -20.66 -12.87 21.24
N ALA A 211 -20.70 -11.73 20.56
CA ALA A 211 -21.74 -10.73 20.80
C ALA A 211 -23.10 -11.19 20.25
N GLY A 212 -23.11 -11.90 19.11
CA GLY A 212 -24.34 -12.43 18.51
C GLY A 212 -24.97 -13.53 19.36
N GLU A 213 -24.18 -14.48 19.88
CA GLU A 213 -24.69 -15.48 20.83
C GLU A 213 -25.15 -14.86 22.15
N ARG A 214 -24.55 -13.74 22.58
CA ARG A 214 -25.00 -12.99 23.77
C ARG A 214 -26.37 -12.35 23.53
N GLU A 215 -26.53 -11.66 22.40
CA GLU A 215 -27.76 -10.99 22.00
C GLU A 215 -28.91 -12.00 21.82
N ARG A 216 -28.62 -13.19 21.31
CA ARG A 216 -29.59 -14.30 21.15
C ARG A 216 -29.82 -15.11 22.45
N GLN A 217 -29.22 -14.69 23.57
CA GLN A 217 -29.29 -15.39 24.87
C GLN A 217 -28.83 -16.86 24.81
N SER A 218 -28.04 -17.25 23.81
CA SER A 218 -27.55 -18.62 23.65
C SER A 218 -26.21 -18.87 24.35
N LEU A 219 -25.55 -17.81 24.86
CA LEU A 219 -24.33 -17.95 25.67
C LEU A 219 -24.61 -18.54 27.05
N GLU A 220 -25.73 -18.21 27.69
CA GLU A 220 -26.04 -18.64 29.06
C GLU A 220 -26.14 -20.18 29.15
N PRO A 221 -26.88 -20.88 28.26
CA PRO A 221 -26.88 -22.34 28.22
C PRO A 221 -25.51 -22.96 27.91
N LEU A 222 -24.70 -22.31 27.07
CA LEU A 222 -23.37 -22.82 26.70
C LEU A 222 -22.41 -22.78 27.89
N VAL A 223 -22.46 -21.72 28.70
CA VAL A 223 -21.62 -21.55 29.90
C VAL A 223 -22.12 -22.41 31.07
N ALA A 224 -23.39 -22.84 31.05
CA ALA A 224 -23.95 -23.79 32.01
C ALA A 224 -23.56 -25.25 31.73
N THR A 225 -22.96 -25.55 30.57
CA THR A 225 -22.43 -26.90 30.29
C THR A 225 -21.22 -27.21 31.17
N PRO A 226 -20.94 -28.50 31.49
CA PRO A 226 -19.77 -28.90 32.30
C PRO A 226 -18.42 -28.72 31.57
N ALA A 227 -18.39 -27.97 30.47
CA ALA A 227 -17.19 -27.69 29.70
C ALA A 227 -16.41 -26.50 30.31
N SER A 228 -15.07 -26.60 30.34
CA SER A 228 -14.23 -25.50 30.82
C SER A 228 -14.39 -24.26 29.92
N ARG A 229 -14.64 -23.09 30.51
CA ARG A 229 -14.81 -21.82 29.78
C ARG A 229 -13.59 -21.46 28.92
N SER A 230 -12.39 -21.78 29.40
CA SER A 230 -11.15 -21.60 28.63
C SER A 230 -11.12 -22.41 27.33
N ALA A 231 -11.61 -23.65 27.34
CA ALA A 231 -11.72 -24.47 26.14
C ALA A 231 -12.75 -23.94 25.14
N ILE A 232 -13.87 -23.40 25.62
CA ILE A 232 -14.91 -22.79 24.78
C ILE A 232 -14.34 -21.55 24.07
N VAL A 233 -13.73 -20.63 24.81
CA VAL A 233 -13.12 -19.40 24.26
C VAL A 233 -12.00 -19.74 23.27
N SER A 234 -11.13 -20.69 23.64
CA SER A 234 -10.04 -21.11 22.76
C SER A 234 -10.56 -21.77 21.48
N GLY A 235 -11.66 -22.54 21.55
CA GLY A 235 -12.30 -23.13 20.38
C GLY A 235 -12.85 -22.07 19.42
N LYS A 236 -13.50 -21.02 19.95
CA LYS A 236 -14.01 -19.89 19.17
C LYS A 236 -12.87 -19.08 18.51
N ILE A 237 -11.83 -18.75 19.28
CA ILE A 237 -10.64 -18.04 18.77
C ILE A 237 -9.95 -18.87 17.69
N THR A 238 -9.76 -20.18 17.91
CA THR A 238 -9.10 -21.05 16.92
C THR A 238 -9.92 -21.16 15.63
N ALA A 239 -11.26 -21.22 15.71
CA ALA A 239 -12.12 -21.20 14.54
C ALA A 239 -11.97 -19.87 13.76
N ALA A 240 -11.94 -18.74 14.46
CA ALA A 240 -11.73 -17.43 13.86
C ALA A 240 -10.33 -17.31 13.20
N CYS A 241 -9.29 -17.83 13.85
CA CYS A 241 -7.96 -17.92 13.26
C CYS A 241 -7.93 -18.82 12.02
N ALA A 242 -8.65 -19.94 12.00
CA ALA A 242 -8.70 -20.81 10.83
C ALA A 242 -9.35 -20.08 9.62
N VAL A 243 -10.45 -19.34 9.86
CA VAL A 243 -11.10 -18.53 8.82
C VAL A 243 -10.21 -17.39 8.35
N GLY A 244 -9.58 -16.66 9.28
CA GLY A 244 -8.65 -15.59 8.94
C GLY A 244 -7.43 -16.11 8.16
N MET A 245 -6.91 -17.29 8.52
CA MET A 245 -5.80 -17.94 7.80
C MET A 245 -6.20 -18.32 6.38
N ALA A 246 -7.40 -18.90 6.20
CA ALA A 246 -7.94 -19.20 4.88
C ALA A 246 -8.13 -17.93 4.04
N SER A 247 -8.67 -16.87 4.64
CA SER A 247 -8.86 -15.56 3.98
C SER A 247 -7.51 -14.94 3.56
N LEU A 248 -6.49 -15.00 4.41
CA LEU A 248 -5.13 -14.54 4.11
C LEU A 248 -4.48 -15.34 2.98
N LEU A 249 -4.60 -16.67 3.02
CA LEU A 249 -4.09 -17.55 1.99
C LEU A 249 -4.76 -17.25 0.63
N LEU A 250 -6.08 -17.08 0.62
CA LEU A 250 -6.83 -16.70 -0.57
C LEU A 250 -6.42 -15.31 -1.07
N THR A 251 -6.14 -14.36 -0.18
CA THR A 251 -5.67 -13.02 -0.54
C THR A 251 -4.32 -13.08 -1.24
N LEU A 252 -3.36 -13.82 -0.68
CA LEU A 252 -2.05 -14.01 -1.28
C LEU A 252 -2.12 -14.77 -2.62
N LEU A 253 -2.98 -15.78 -2.72
CA LEU A 253 -3.21 -16.50 -3.99
C LEU A 253 -3.82 -15.58 -5.04
N ALA A 254 -4.79 -14.75 -4.66
CA ALA A 254 -5.42 -13.79 -5.55
C ALA A 254 -4.42 -12.73 -6.03
N PHE A 255 -3.51 -12.25 -5.18
CA PHE A 255 -2.40 -11.40 -5.60
C PHE A 255 -1.45 -12.10 -6.58
N LYS A 256 -1.10 -13.37 -6.31
CA LYS A 256 -0.26 -14.16 -7.22
C LYS A 256 -0.92 -14.37 -8.59
N LEU A 257 -2.21 -14.71 -8.61
CA LEU A 257 -2.99 -14.88 -9.84
C LEU A 257 -3.10 -13.55 -10.61
N SER A 258 -3.39 -12.46 -9.91
CA SER A 258 -3.39 -11.10 -10.45
C SER A 258 -2.05 -10.75 -11.10
N ALA A 259 -0.94 -11.14 -10.45
CA ALA A 259 0.38 -10.93 -11.00
C ALA A 259 0.64 -11.69 -12.30
N GLN A 260 0.16 -12.93 -12.39
CA GLN A 260 0.32 -13.79 -13.56
C GLN A 260 -0.52 -13.32 -14.75
N LEU A 261 -1.72 -12.79 -14.48
CA LEU A 261 -2.61 -12.24 -15.51
C LEU A 261 -2.13 -10.89 -16.05
N SER A 262 -1.26 -10.20 -15.31
CA SER A 262 -0.71 -8.91 -15.72
C SER A 262 0.53 -9.12 -16.60
N THR A 263 0.41 -8.83 -17.89
CA THR A 263 1.50 -8.99 -18.87
C THR A 263 2.54 -7.87 -18.79
N THR A 264 2.12 -6.67 -18.37
CA THR A 264 2.91 -5.43 -18.29
C THR A 264 2.54 -4.63 -17.02
N GLY A 265 3.45 -3.74 -16.60
CA GLY A 265 3.20 -2.78 -15.52
C GLY A 265 3.37 -3.31 -14.08
N PRO A 266 2.86 -2.57 -13.07
CA PRO A 266 2.98 -2.89 -11.64
C PRO A 266 2.40 -4.26 -11.26
N GLY A 267 1.44 -4.76 -12.04
CA GLY A 267 0.81 -6.05 -11.80
C GLY A 267 1.79 -7.21 -11.89
N ARG A 268 2.69 -7.24 -12.88
CA ARG A 268 3.68 -8.33 -13.01
C ARG A 268 4.71 -8.35 -11.89
N GLN A 269 4.93 -7.21 -11.25
CA GLN A 269 5.86 -7.06 -10.13
C GLN A 269 5.36 -7.77 -8.85
N LEU A 270 4.07 -8.15 -8.80
CA LEU A 270 3.45 -8.93 -7.72
C LEU A 270 3.78 -10.44 -7.77
N ASN A 271 4.53 -10.92 -8.76
CA ASN A 271 4.80 -12.36 -8.90
C ASN A 271 5.84 -12.81 -7.85
N MET A 272 5.34 -13.15 -6.68
CA MET A 272 6.15 -13.63 -5.55
C MET A 272 6.38 -15.14 -5.64
N GLY A 273 7.60 -15.53 -5.30
CA GLY A 273 7.93 -16.95 -5.11
C GLY A 273 7.11 -17.57 -3.98
N PHE A 274 7.05 -18.91 -3.97
CA PHE A 274 6.34 -19.66 -2.94
C PHE A 274 6.89 -19.41 -1.52
N LEU A 275 8.22 -19.33 -1.39
CA LEU A 275 8.88 -19.13 -0.09
C LEU A 275 8.53 -17.77 0.56
N PRO A 276 8.63 -16.61 -0.13
CA PRO A 276 8.10 -15.34 0.35
C PRO A 276 6.65 -15.40 0.82
N MET A 277 5.79 -16.11 0.08
CA MET A 277 4.36 -16.24 0.42
C MET A 277 4.15 -16.99 1.73
N VAL A 278 4.89 -18.08 1.95
CA VAL A 278 4.88 -18.82 3.23
C VAL A 278 5.40 -17.94 4.36
N GLN A 279 6.49 -17.20 4.16
CA GLN A 279 7.03 -16.29 5.17
C GLN A 279 6.03 -15.16 5.52
N MET A 280 5.34 -14.59 4.52
CA MET A 280 4.28 -13.60 4.77
C MET A 280 3.15 -14.20 5.60
N LEU A 281 2.71 -15.43 5.29
CA LEU A 281 1.69 -16.12 6.06
C LEU A 281 2.13 -16.34 7.53
N LEU A 282 3.39 -16.73 7.74
CA LEU A 282 3.99 -16.88 9.08
C LEU A 282 4.04 -15.54 9.82
N ILE A 283 4.41 -14.44 9.15
CA ILE A 283 4.37 -13.10 9.76
C ILE A 283 2.93 -12.73 10.11
N MET A 284 1.94 -13.03 9.29
CA MET A 284 0.55 -12.68 9.60
C MET A 284 -0.06 -13.52 10.73
N THR A 285 0.56 -14.66 11.09
CA THR A 285 -0.01 -15.59 12.07
C THR A 285 -0.12 -14.98 13.47
N PRO A 286 0.94 -14.44 14.12
CA PRO A 286 0.79 -13.78 15.43
C PRO A 286 -0.22 -12.62 15.40
N MET A 287 -0.24 -11.88 14.29
CA MET A 287 -1.14 -10.75 14.10
C MET A 287 -2.61 -11.16 14.13
N LEU A 288 -2.92 -12.29 13.51
CA LEU A 288 -4.25 -12.89 13.51
C LEU A 288 -4.68 -13.34 14.92
N PHE A 289 -3.76 -13.92 15.71
CA PHE A 289 -4.04 -14.28 17.10
C PHE A 289 -4.26 -13.06 18.00
N ILE A 290 -3.46 -12.00 17.84
CA ILE A 290 -3.63 -10.73 18.57
C ILE A 290 -5.01 -10.14 18.23
N GLY A 291 -5.34 -10.05 16.94
CA GLY A 291 -6.60 -9.47 16.47
C GLY A 291 -7.82 -10.23 16.94
N THR A 292 -7.85 -11.54 16.73
CA THR A 292 -8.99 -12.39 17.17
C THR A 292 -9.14 -12.41 18.68
N SER A 293 -8.06 -12.49 19.45
CA SER A 293 -8.13 -12.49 20.93
C SER A 293 -8.63 -11.14 21.48
N LEU A 294 -8.14 -10.02 20.93
CA LEU A 294 -8.60 -8.69 21.31
C LEU A 294 -10.07 -8.47 20.93
N LEU A 295 -10.46 -8.90 19.74
CA LEU A 295 -11.84 -8.85 19.28
C LEU A 295 -12.76 -9.69 20.16
N THR A 296 -12.32 -10.89 20.59
CA THR A 296 -13.10 -11.73 21.51
C THR A 296 -13.24 -11.04 22.87
N PHE A 297 -12.18 -10.42 23.39
CA PHE A 297 -12.23 -9.67 24.64
C PHE A 297 -13.23 -8.50 24.58
N LEU A 298 -13.21 -7.72 23.50
CA LEU A 298 -14.10 -6.58 23.30
C LEU A 298 -15.55 -7.03 23.01
N SER A 299 -15.73 -8.05 22.18
CA SER A 299 -17.07 -8.58 21.86
C SER A 299 -17.73 -9.22 23.08
N ALA A 300 -16.95 -9.83 23.98
CA ALA A 300 -17.47 -10.36 25.24
C ALA A 300 -17.92 -9.27 26.22
N ALA A 301 -17.46 -8.03 26.04
CA ALA A 301 -17.89 -6.86 26.81
C ALA A 301 -19.15 -6.21 26.24
N ALA A 302 -19.37 -6.30 24.93
CA ALA A 302 -20.47 -5.66 24.23
C ALA A 302 -21.82 -6.31 24.59
N LYS A 303 -22.86 -5.49 24.75
CA LYS A 303 -24.23 -5.95 25.01
C LYS A 303 -24.98 -6.35 23.74
N SER A 304 -24.57 -5.83 22.58
CA SER A 304 -25.19 -6.11 21.28
C SER A 304 -24.17 -6.23 20.16
N MET A 305 -24.58 -6.83 19.03
CA MET A 305 -23.78 -6.86 17.80
C MET A 305 -23.43 -5.45 17.30
N LYS A 306 -24.33 -4.47 17.47
CA LYS A 306 -24.08 -3.07 17.08
C LYS A 306 -22.98 -2.42 17.92
N GLU A 307 -22.95 -2.70 19.22
CA GLU A 307 -21.91 -2.18 20.11
C GLU A 307 -20.55 -2.83 19.79
N ALA A 308 -20.52 -4.15 19.58
CA ALA A 308 -19.31 -4.86 19.11
C ALA A 308 -18.80 -4.30 17.78
N GLN A 309 -19.71 -4.01 16.84
CA GLN A 309 -19.37 -3.40 15.55
C GLN A 309 -18.83 -1.97 15.70
N SER A 310 -19.30 -1.19 16.67
CA SER A 310 -18.75 0.17 16.92
C SER A 310 -17.28 0.14 17.35
N HIS A 311 -16.85 -0.91 18.05
CA HIS A 311 -15.44 -1.11 18.39
C HIS A 311 -14.56 -1.45 17.17
N MET A 312 -15.16 -1.91 16.07
CA MET A 312 -14.45 -2.25 14.84
C MET A 312 -13.72 -1.05 14.26
N THR A 313 -14.33 0.14 14.31
CA THR A 313 -13.71 1.37 13.79
C THR A 313 -12.39 1.67 14.51
N TRP A 314 -12.37 1.57 15.84
CA TRP A 314 -11.16 1.77 16.63
C TRP A 314 -10.11 0.69 16.38
N LEU A 315 -10.54 -0.56 16.21
CA LEU A 315 -9.66 -1.67 15.88
C LEU A 315 -9.06 -1.55 14.48
N MET A 316 -9.78 -1.00 13.50
CA MET A 316 -9.25 -0.70 12.17
C MET A 316 -8.18 0.41 12.23
N LEU A 317 -8.31 1.38 13.13
CA LEU A 317 -7.33 2.47 13.27
C LEU A 317 -6.00 2.02 13.86
N LEU A 318 -5.99 1.02 14.76
CA LEU A 318 -4.78 0.49 15.39
C LEU A 318 -3.67 0.08 14.39
N PRO A 319 -3.94 -0.72 13.34
CA PRO A 319 -2.95 -1.02 12.31
C PRO A 319 -2.71 0.13 11.33
N MET A 320 -3.72 0.97 11.08
CA MET A 320 -3.62 2.05 10.10
C MET A 320 -2.66 3.15 10.53
N LEU A 321 -2.78 3.66 11.76
CA LEU A 321 -1.94 4.76 12.27
C LEU A 321 -0.43 4.51 12.15
N PRO A 322 0.13 3.40 12.69
CA PRO A 322 1.56 3.12 12.56
C PRO A 322 1.96 2.85 11.10
N SER A 323 1.10 2.22 10.31
CA SER A 323 1.38 1.96 8.89
C SER A 323 1.47 3.26 8.07
N TYR A 324 0.57 4.22 8.31
CA TYR A 324 0.65 5.55 7.70
C TYR A 324 1.84 6.34 8.21
N ALA A 325 2.15 6.27 9.51
CA ALA A 325 3.33 6.91 10.07
C ALA A 325 4.62 6.40 9.39
N LEU A 326 4.75 5.09 9.18
CA LEU A 326 5.89 4.48 8.48
C LEU A 326 5.93 4.82 6.98
N MET A 327 4.77 5.05 6.35
CA MET A 327 4.69 5.50 4.97
C MET A 327 5.23 6.92 4.81
N VAL A 328 4.97 7.80 5.77
CA VAL A 328 5.47 9.19 5.77
C VAL A 328 6.91 9.27 6.26
N TYR A 329 7.25 8.51 7.30
CA TYR A 329 8.56 8.48 7.93
C TYR A 329 9.16 7.07 7.84
N PRO A 330 9.81 6.72 6.73
CA PRO A 330 10.47 5.42 6.59
C PRO A 330 11.61 5.31 7.61
N LEU A 331 11.39 4.52 8.66
CA LEU A 331 12.38 4.28 9.71
C LEU A 331 13.43 3.28 9.25
N LYS A 332 14.68 3.50 9.65
CA LYS A 332 15.71 2.46 9.58
C LYS A 332 15.29 1.29 10.47
N SER A 333 15.48 0.07 9.96
CA SER A 333 15.09 -1.16 10.65
C SER A 333 15.97 -1.40 11.88
N GLU A 334 15.40 -1.23 13.07
CA GLU A 334 16.05 -1.49 14.36
C GLU A 334 15.41 -2.67 15.09
N LEU A 335 16.18 -3.37 15.94
CA LEU A 335 15.71 -4.61 16.60
C LEU A 335 14.44 -4.43 17.46
N TRP A 336 14.30 -3.29 18.14
CA TRP A 336 13.15 -3.02 19.01
C TRP A 336 11.82 -2.94 18.24
N GLN A 337 11.86 -2.57 16.95
CA GLN A 337 10.67 -2.43 16.12
C GLN A 337 9.97 -3.77 15.90
N PHE A 338 10.72 -4.88 15.94
CA PHE A 338 10.19 -6.23 15.80
C PHE A 338 9.44 -6.72 17.04
N ALA A 339 9.57 -6.03 18.18
CA ALA A 339 8.80 -6.33 19.39
C ALA A 339 7.44 -5.61 19.43
N VAL A 340 7.27 -4.54 18.65
CA VAL A 340 6.07 -3.71 18.67
C VAL A 340 5.09 -4.18 17.59
N PRO A 341 3.85 -4.57 17.94
CA PRO A 341 2.83 -4.94 16.96
C PRO A 341 2.59 -3.82 15.93
N PHE A 342 2.13 -4.21 14.75
CA PHE A 342 1.94 -3.36 13.56
C PHE A 342 3.26 -2.86 12.95
N LEU A 343 4.19 -2.31 13.75
CA LEU A 343 5.52 -1.93 13.29
C LEU A 343 6.32 -3.15 12.84
N ALA A 344 6.34 -4.20 13.66
CA ALA A 344 7.06 -5.43 13.37
C ALA A 344 6.57 -6.10 12.09
N GLN A 345 5.24 -6.23 11.93
CA GLN A 345 4.64 -6.81 10.74
C GLN A 345 4.94 -5.98 9.50
N ASN A 346 4.89 -4.65 9.61
CA ASN A 346 5.22 -3.76 8.50
C ASN A 346 6.68 -3.96 8.05
N GLN A 347 7.63 -3.90 8.99
CA GLN A 347 9.05 -4.07 8.69
C GLN A 347 9.39 -5.47 8.16
N MET A 348 8.82 -6.52 8.74
CA MET A 348 9.03 -7.90 8.29
C MET A 348 8.49 -8.12 6.87
N LEU A 349 7.29 -7.59 6.56
CA LEU A 349 6.73 -7.65 5.21
C LEU A 349 7.55 -6.84 4.20
N LEU A 350 8.00 -5.64 4.57
CA LEU A 350 8.87 -4.81 3.73
C LEU A 350 10.17 -5.55 3.36
N LYS A 351 10.81 -6.23 4.32
CA LYS A 351 12.01 -7.03 4.08
C LYS A 351 11.76 -8.14 3.07
N ILE A 352 10.64 -8.87 3.18
CA ILE A 352 10.28 -9.90 2.19
C ILE A 352 10.04 -9.29 0.80
N ILE A 353 9.29 -8.19 0.73
CA ILE A 353 8.97 -7.54 -0.55
C ILE A 353 10.25 -7.05 -1.26
N ARG A 354 11.22 -6.56 -0.48
CA ARG A 354 12.53 -6.11 -0.98
C ARG A 354 13.54 -7.24 -1.17
N GLN A 355 13.17 -8.48 -0.85
CA GLN A 355 14.05 -9.65 -0.81
C GLN A 355 15.30 -9.46 0.07
N GLU A 356 15.16 -8.69 1.15
CA GLU A 356 16.17 -8.59 2.19
C GLU A 356 16.10 -9.83 3.09
N SER A 357 17.26 -10.27 3.58
CA SER A 357 17.31 -11.36 4.54
C SER A 357 16.77 -10.92 5.90
N ILE A 358 16.00 -11.80 6.54
CA ILE A 358 15.51 -11.63 7.90
C ILE A 358 16.36 -12.53 8.80
N SER A 359 17.09 -11.92 9.75
CA SER A 359 17.93 -12.66 10.68
C SER A 359 17.09 -13.56 11.61
N ALA A 360 17.68 -14.65 12.09
CA ALA A 360 17.03 -15.52 13.07
C ALA A 360 16.69 -14.77 14.37
N GLN A 361 17.49 -13.77 14.75
CA GLN A 361 17.22 -12.91 15.91
C GLN A 361 15.95 -12.07 15.70
N MET A 362 15.76 -11.47 14.53
CA MET A 362 14.54 -10.71 14.20
C MET A 362 13.30 -11.61 14.28
N TRP A 363 13.37 -12.82 13.72
CA TRP A 363 12.30 -13.81 13.84
C TRP A 363 12.01 -14.19 15.29
N GLY A 364 13.05 -14.43 16.09
CA GLY A 364 12.93 -14.77 17.51
C GLY A 364 12.21 -13.68 18.31
N VAL A 365 12.66 -12.43 18.19
CA VAL A 365 12.03 -11.27 18.85
C VAL A 365 10.59 -11.10 18.37
N TYR A 366 10.37 -11.20 17.07
CA TYR A 366 9.06 -11.04 16.46
C TYR A 366 8.03 -12.06 16.97
N LEU A 367 8.37 -13.35 16.89
CA LEU A 367 7.47 -14.43 17.30
C LEU A 367 7.27 -14.43 18.82
N ALA A 368 8.32 -14.19 19.60
CA ALA A 368 8.22 -14.12 21.06
C ALA A 368 7.31 -12.97 21.51
N ALA A 369 7.50 -11.76 20.98
CA ALA A 369 6.67 -10.60 21.32
C ALA A 369 5.24 -10.75 20.80
N GLY A 370 5.07 -11.21 19.56
CA GLY A 370 3.77 -11.39 18.93
C GLY A 370 2.91 -12.44 19.62
N PHE A 371 3.45 -13.65 19.83
CA PHE A 371 2.72 -14.70 20.56
C PHE A 371 2.62 -14.41 22.06
N GLY A 372 3.60 -13.73 22.64
CA GLY A 372 3.53 -13.26 24.04
C GLY A 372 2.34 -12.31 24.25
N LEU A 373 2.19 -11.30 23.38
CA LEU A 373 1.04 -10.40 23.44
C LEU A 373 -0.28 -11.14 23.14
N ALA A 374 -0.29 -12.04 22.16
CA ALA A 374 -1.47 -12.85 21.87
C ALA A 374 -1.90 -13.69 23.08
N ALA A 375 -0.95 -14.30 23.80
CA ALA A 375 -1.22 -15.08 25.01
C ALA A 375 -1.77 -14.20 26.15
N VAL A 376 -1.25 -12.99 26.33
CA VAL A 376 -1.77 -12.03 27.31
C VAL A 376 -3.22 -11.62 26.98
N LEU A 377 -3.51 -11.31 25.71
CA LEU A 377 -4.84 -10.95 25.26
C LEU A 377 -5.82 -12.12 25.35
N TRP A 378 -5.38 -13.33 24.99
CA TRP A 378 -6.15 -14.55 25.15
C TRP A 378 -6.48 -14.80 26.63
N PHE A 379 -5.51 -14.65 27.53
CA PHE A 379 -5.73 -14.78 28.97
C PHE A 379 -6.74 -13.75 29.48
N ALA A 380 -6.64 -12.49 29.02
CA ALA A 380 -7.62 -11.45 29.33
C ALA A 380 -9.03 -11.82 28.83
N ALA A 381 -9.16 -12.36 27.61
CA ALA A 381 -10.42 -12.84 27.06
C ALA A 381 -11.02 -13.99 27.88
N VAL A 382 -10.20 -14.98 28.26
CA VAL A 382 -10.63 -16.10 29.11
C VAL A 382 -11.07 -15.61 30.49
N ARG A 383 -10.33 -14.69 31.11
CA ARG A 383 -10.69 -14.11 32.42
C ARG A 383 -12.01 -13.35 32.35
N ARG A 384 -12.28 -12.65 31.23
CA ARG A 384 -13.55 -11.97 30.97
C ARG A 384 -14.72 -12.96 30.99
N TYR A 385 -14.59 -14.10 30.29
CA TYR A 385 -15.60 -15.18 30.28
C TYR A 385 -15.86 -15.82 31.65
N HIS A 386 -14.95 -15.66 32.61
CA HIS A 386 -15.19 -16.12 33.99
C HIS A 386 -16.03 -15.14 34.81
N GLN A 387 -16.15 -13.86 34.40
CA GLN A 387 -16.92 -12.87 35.14
C GLN A 387 -18.42 -13.17 35.03
N GLU A 388 -19.12 -13.24 36.18
CA GLU A 388 -20.56 -13.55 36.26
C GLU A 388 -21.44 -12.53 35.53
N ARG A 389 -20.97 -11.30 35.34
CA ARG A 389 -21.63 -10.27 34.54
C ARG A 389 -21.82 -10.66 33.07
N LEU A 390 -21.11 -11.68 32.59
CA LEU A 390 -21.36 -12.22 31.25
C LEU A 390 -22.65 -13.06 31.17
N ALA A 391 -23.14 -13.59 32.28
CA ALA A 391 -24.35 -14.41 32.34
C ALA A 391 -25.62 -13.63 32.74
N ILE A 392 -25.49 -12.34 33.06
CA ILE A 392 -26.62 -11.48 33.43
C ILE A 392 -26.84 -10.52 32.27
N SER A 393 -27.71 -10.88 31.33
CA SER A 393 -28.24 -9.95 30.32
C SER A 393 -29.29 -9.04 30.98
N GLY A 394 -28.80 -8.08 31.76
CA GLY A 394 -29.58 -6.97 32.35
C GLY A 394 -29.36 -5.65 31.62
#